data_AF-A0A1H8DZ54-F1
#
_entry.id   AF-A0A1H8DZ54-F1
#
_cell.length_a   1.000
_cell.length_b   1.000
_cell.length_c   1.000
_cell.angle_alpha   90.00
_cell.angle_beta   90.00
_cell.angle_gamma   90.00
#
_symmetry.space_group_name_H-M   'P 1'
#
loop_
_entity.id
_entity.type
_entity.pdbx_description
1 polymer ?
#
loop_
_entity_poly.entity_id
_entity_poly.type
_entity_poly.pdbx_seq_one_letter_code
_entity_poly.pdbx_strand_id
1 'polypeptide(L)'
;MGGLGAPEIILIIVAFASLGSMILFPIWGYNAGAKRTIGAVPGLLLGLFLNFIGIIIVYCTPKVADKNLYNFPPKSSADELQKFKQLFDNGAITESEYNAQKNRILNPNNY
;
A
#
# COMPACT_ATOMS: atom_id res chain seq x y z
N MET A 1 -12.91 14.04 57.92
CA MET A 1 -12.66 13.29 56.67
C MET A 1 -13.16 14.15 55.53
N GLY A 2 -12.28 14.89 54.85
CA GLY A 2 -12.67 15.71 53.70
C GLY A 2 -12.97 14.80 52.50
N GLY A 3 -14.19 14.86 51.98
CA GLY A 3 -14.57 14.17 50.75
C GLY A 3 -13.94 14.84 49.54
N LEU A 4 -13.70 14.07 48.47
CA LEU A 4 -13.29 14.60 47.17
C LEU A 4 -14.38 15.54 46.66
N GLY A 5 -14.02 16.81 46.47
CA GLY A 5 -14.91 17.80 45.86
C GLY A 5 -15.06 17.56 44.35
N ALA A 6 -16.04 18.25 43.76
CA ALA A 6 -16.24 18.23 42.32
C ALA A 6 -14.99 18.65 41.50
N PRO A 7 -14.18 19.65 41.93
CA PRO A 7 -12.96 20.04 41.20
C PRO A 7 -11.92 18.91 41.12
N GLU A 8 -11.74 18.16 42.20
CA GLU A 8 -10.76 17.07 42.27
C GLU A 8 -11.19 15.88 41.42
N ILE A 9 -12.50 15.59 41.35
CA ILE A 9 -13.05 14.54 40.48
C ILE A 9 -12.81 14.88 39.01
N ILE A 10 -13.03 16.14 38.60
CA ILE A 10 -12.78 16.59 37.23
C ILE A 10 -11.31 16.44 36.86
N LEU A 11 -10.40 16.83 37.75
CA LEU A 11 -8.96 16.68 37.54
C LEU A 11 -8.54 15.22 37.38
N ILE A 12 -9.11 14.31 38.17
CA ILE A 12 -8.86 12.87 38.06
C ILE A 12 -9.32 12.36 36.68
N ILE A 13 -10.52 12.72 36.23
CA ILE A 13 -11.05 12.30 34.93
C ILE A 13 -10.15 12.80 33.78
N VAL A 14 -9.74 14.06 33.82
CA VAL A 14 -8.86 14.65 32.81
C VAL A 14 -7.48 14.01 32.83
N ALA A 15 -6.93 13.71 34.02
CA ALA A 15 -5.65 13.03 34.17
C ALA A 15 -5.70 11.61 33.57
N PHE A 16 -6.74 10.84 33.85
CA PHE A 16 -6.91 9.50 33.27
C PHE A 16 -7.14 9.53 31.76
N ALA A 17 -7.92 10.50 31.25
CA ALA A 17 -8.13 10.67 29.82
C ALA A 17 -6.81 11.03 29.09
N SER A 18 -6.02 11.94 29.66
CA SER A 18 -4.75 12.38 29.07
C SER A 18 -3.68 11.26 29.11
N LEU A 19 -3.55 10.55 30.23
CA LEU A 19 -2.61 9.43 30.37
C LEU A 19 -3.00 8.24 29.49
N GLY A 20 -4.29 7.91 29.40
CA GLY A 20 -4.77 6.84 28.52
C GLY A 20 -4.50 7.13 27.05
N SER A 21 -4.67 8.39 26.64
CA SER A 21 -4.38 8.81 25.26
C SER A 21 -2.90 8.61 24.88
N MET A 22 -1.99 8.77 25.84
CA MET A 22 -0.55 8.67 25.63
C MET A 22 -0.08 7.24 25.29
N ILE A 23 -0.92 6.22 25.53
CA ILE A 23 -0.63 4.82 25.23
C ILE A 23 -1.50 4.30 24.10
N LEU A 24 -2.79 4.66 24.08
CA LEU A 24 -3.76 4.16 23.10
C LEU A 24 -3.42 4.60 21.68
N PHE A 25 -3.12 5.89 21.47
CA PHE A 25 -2.87 6.43 20.13
C PHE A 25 -1.53 5.96 19.53
N PRO A 26 -0.41 5.86 20.26
CA PRO A 26 0.81 5.25 19.72
C PRO A 26 0.63 3.78 19.32
N ILE A 27 -0.02 2.97 20.16
CA ILE A 27 -0.24 1.53 19.87
C ILE A 27 -1.16 1.38 18.65
N TRP A 28 -2.23 2.17 18.58
CA TRP A 28 -3.12 2.18 17.43
C TRP A 28 -2.39 2.66 16.16
N GLY A 29 -1.60 3.73 16.28
CA GLY A 29 -0.79 4.27 15.20
C GLY A 29 0.25 3.28 14.68
N TYR A 30 0.90 2.52 15.57
CA TYR A 30 1.82 1.44 15.20
C TYR A 30 1.11 0.34 14.39
N ASN A 31 -0.02 -0.14 14.90
CA ASN A 31 -0.79 -1.20 14.24
C ASN A 31 -1.41 -0.75 12.90
N ALA A 32 -1.87 0.49 12.82
CA ALA A 32 -2.40 1.07 11.60
C ALA A 32 -1.28 1.35 10.59
N GLY A 33 -0.15 1.90 11.05
CA GLY A 33 1.04 2.20 10.25
C GLY A 33 1.71 0.95 9.68
N ALA A 34 1.74 -0.17 10.42
CA ALA A 34 2.27 -1.44 9.95
C ALA A 34 1.56 -1.97 8.68
N LYS A 35 0.30 -1.58 8.46
CA LYS A 35 -0.51 -1.97 7.30
C LYS A 35 -0.45 -0.94 6.16
N ARG A 36 0.28 0.17 6.34
CA ARG A 36 0.31 1.35 5.46
C ARG A 36 1.74 1.59 4.96
N THR A 37 1.89 2.30 3.83
CA THR A 37 3.21 2.51 3.21
C THR A 37 4.17 3.31 4.09
N ILE A 38 3.66 4.08 5.05
CA ILE A 38 4.44 4.85 6.01
C ILE A 38 5.16 3.96 7.04
N GLY A 39 4.71 2.73 7.27
CA GLY A 39 5.33 1.78 8.19
C GLY A 39 4.96 1.97 9.66
N ALA A 40 5.32 0.95 10.47
CA ALA A 40 4.91 0.86 11.87
C ALA A 40 5.58 1.91 12.77
N VAL A 41 6.88 2.18 12.55
CA VAL A 41 7.66 3.13 13.36
C VAL A 41 7.16 4.57 13.17
N PRO A 42 6.97 5.08 11.93
CA PRO A 42 6.37 6.40 11.75
C PRO A 42 4.92 6.47 12.26
N GLY A 43 4.14 5.40 12.11
CA GLY A 43 2.78 5.34 12.67
C GLY A 43 2.75 5.48 14.19
N LEU A 44 3.70 4.87 14.90
CA LEU A 44 3.87 5.03 16.35
C LEU A 44 4.21 6.47 16.74
N LEU A 45 5.19 7.07 16.06
CA LEU A 45 5.64 8.43 16.35
C LEU A 45 4.52 9.45 16.10
N LEU A 46 3.76 9.28 15.01
CA LEU A 46 2.60 10.13 14.74
C LEU A 46 1.53 9.98 15.82
N GLY A 47 1.22 8.75 16.24
CA GLY A 47 0.28 8.50 17.34
C GLY A 47 0.73 9.05 18.69
N LEU A 48 2.04 9.12 18.95
CA LEU A 48 2.62 9.65 20.19
C LEU A 48 2.63 11.17 20.24
N PHE A 49 3.14 11.82 19.19
CA PHE A 49 3.32 13.28 19.19
C PHE A 49 2.09 14.06 18.73
N LEU A 50 1.27 13.47 17.85
CA LEU A 50 0.09 14.13 17.29
C LEU A 50 -1.24 13.50 17.76
N ASN A 51 -1.19 12.49 18.65
CA ASN A 51 -2.37 11.91 19.29
C ASN A 51 -3.43 11.52 18.22
N PHE A 52 -4.69 11.98 18.34
CA PHE A 52 -5.75 11.70 17.39
C PHE A 52 -5.44 12.19 15.95
N ILE A 53 -4.75 13.33 15.81
CA ILE A 53 -4.38 13.90 14.50
C ILE A 53 -3.39 12.97 13.80
N GLY A 54 -2.45 12.40 14.56
CA GLY A 54 -1.49 11.43 14.05
C GLY A 54 -2.16 10.21 13.42
N ILE A 55 -3.23 9.70 14.05
CA ILE A 55 -4.01 8.60 13.49
C ILE A 55 -4.65 8.99 12.16
N ILE A 56 -5.26 10.17 12.06
CA ILE A 56 -5.88 10.63 10.81
C ILE A 56 -4.86 10.61 9.66
N ILE A 57 -3.65 11.11 9.90
CA ILE A 57 -2.55 11.12 8.92
C ILE A 57 -2.18 9.68 8.50
N VAL A 58 -2.08 8.75 9.45
CA VAL A 58 -1.80 7.33 9.16
C VAL A 58 -2.90 6.72 8.27
N TYR A 59 -4.17 7.11 8.45
CA TYR A 59 -5.27 6.61 7.62
C TYR A 59 -5.34 7.24 6.22
N CYS A 60 -4.83 8.46 6.04
CA CYS A 60 -4.67 9.10 4.74
C CYS A 60 -3.56 8.46 3.88
N THR A 61 -2.65 7.71 4.50
CA THR A 61 -1.56 7.02 3.79
C THR A 61 -2.09 5.81 3.01
N PRO A 62 -1.61 5.51 1.78
CA PRO A 62 -2.02 4.31 1.06
C PRO A 62 -1.67 3.01 1.81
N LYS A 63 -2.46 1.94 1.59
CA LYS A 63 -2.22 0.62 2.18
C LYS A 63 -1.09 -0.09 1.43
N VAL A 64 -0.29 -0.88 2.15
CA VAL A 64 0.82 -1.67 1.57
C VAL A 64 0.32 -2.69 0.54
N ALA A 65 -0.93 -3.14 0.63
CA ALA A 65 -1.52 -4.06 -0.34
C ALA A 65 -1.85 -3.40 -1.70
N ASP A 66 -1.82 -2.06 -1.78
CA ASP A 66 -2.13 -1.31 -3.01
C ASP A 66 -0.88 -1.08 -3.88
N LYS A 67 0.11 -1.96 -3.76
CA LYS A 67 1.17 -2.07 -4.75
C LYS A 67 0.72 -3.10 -5.78
N ASN A 68 -0.17 -2.66 -6.66
CA ASN A 68 -0.25 -3.19 -8.02
C ASN A 68 1.05 -2.78 -8.76
N LEU A 69 2.20 -3.26 -8.28
CA LEU A 69 3.52 -2.98 -8.87
C LEU A 69 3.64 -3.56 -10.28
N TYR A 70 2.69 -4.40 -10.68
CA TYR A 70 2.59 -4.98 -12.01
C TYR A 70 1.14 -5.08 -12.43
N ASN A 71 0.45 -3.95 -12.55
CA ASN A 71 -0.62 -3.87 -13.55
C ASN A 71 0.05 -3.68 -14.92
N PHE A 72 0.79 -4.71 -15.37
CA PHE A 72 1.16 -4.75 -16.78
C PHE A 72 -0.18 -4.71 -17.53
N PRO A 73 -0.37 -3.81 -18.51
CA PRO A 73 -1.50 -3.97 -19.41
C PRO A 73 -1.47 -5.43 -19.89
N PRO A 74 -2.62 -6.12 -19.95
CA PRO A 74 -2.66 -7.47 -20.49
C PRO A 74 -1.87 -7.43 -21.80
N LYS A 75 -0.75 -8.16 -21.86
CA LYS A 75 0.17 -8.18 -23.00
C LYS A 75 -0.67 -8.29 -24.25
N SER A 76 -0.85 -7.17 -24.94
CA SER A 76 -1.70 -7.16 -26.13
C SER A 76 -0.94 -7.97 -27.15
N SER A 77 -1.54 -9.06 -27.63
CA SER A 77 -0.95 -9.91 -28.67
C SER A 77 -0.45 -9.10 -29.88
N ALA A 78 -1.05 -7.91 -30.11
CA ALA A 78 -0.62 -6.94 -31.11
C ALA A 78 0.78 -6.35 -30.87
N ASP A 79 1.15 -6.03 -29.63
CA ASP A 79 2.47 -5.46 -29.30
C ASP A 79 3.58 -6.51 -29.46
N GLU A 80 3.29 -7.78 -29.09
CA GLU A 80 4.23 -8.88 -29.30
C GLU A 80 4.45 -9.12 -30.81
N LEU A 81 3.37 -9.15 -31.60
CA LEU A 81 3.45 -9.27 -33.06
C LEU A 81 4.25 -8.13 -33.69
N GLN A 82 4.09 -6.89 -33.21
CA GLN A 82 4.83 -5.74 -33.72
C GLN A 82 6.33 -5.86 -33.42
N LYS A 83 6.71 -6.33 -32.23
CA LYS A 83 8.11 -6.56 -31.86
C LYS A 83 8.74 -7.68 -32.72
N PHE A 84 8.03 -8.77 -32.96
CA PHE A 84 8.51 -9.82 -33.86
C PHE A 84 8.63 -9.35 -35.31
N LYS A 85 7.72 -8.50 -35.77
CA LYS A 85 7.82 -7.89 -37.10
C LYS A 85 9.06 -7.01 -37.21
N GLN A 86 9.36 -6.20 -36.20
CA GLN A 86 10.58 -5.38 -36.17
C GLN A 86 11.86 -6.22 -36.18
N LEU A 87 11.89 -7.35 -35.46
CA LEU A 87 13.04 -8.27 -35.47
C LEU A 87 13.23 -8.93 -36.84
N PHE A 88 12.14 -9.26 -37.54
CA PHE A 88 12.17 -9.78 -38.90
C PHE A 88 12.65 -8.73 -39.90
N ASP A 89 12.10 -7.51 -39.83
CA ASP A 89 12.48 -6.38 -40.69
C ASP A 89 13.96 -5.98 -40.49
N ASN A 90 14.51 -6.18 -39.28
CA ASN A 90 15.92 -5.98 -38.96
C ASN A 90 16.83 -7.16 -39.37
N GLY A 91 16.28 -8.23 -39.95
CA GLY A 91 17.03 -9.43 -40.35
C GLY A 91 17.56 -10.27 -39.19
N ALA A 92 17.08 -10.04 -37.96
CA ALA A 92 17.53 -10.75 -36.77
C ALA A 92 16.87 -12.14 -36.61
N ILE A 93 15.74 -12.37 -37.29
CA ILE A 93 15.02 -13.66 -37.32
C ILE A 93 14.63 -14.00 -38.76
N THR A 94 14.47 -15.30 -39.03
CA THR A 94 14.08 -15.81 -40.35
C THR A 94 12.56 -15.82 -40.54
N GLU A 95 12.09 -15.89 -41.79
CA GLU A 95 10.65 -15.88 -42.13
C GLU A 95 9.89 -17.06 -41.52
N SER A 96 10.55 -18.22 -41.42
CA SER A 96 9.99 -19.42 -40.79
C SER A 96 9.78 -19.23 -39.28
N GLU A 97 10.72 -18.58 -38.60
CA GLU A 97 10.63 -18.30 -37.16
C GLU A 97 9.60 -17.23 -36.84
N TYR A 98 9.47 -16.20 -37.70
CA TYR A 98 8.44 -15.19 -37.58
C TYR A 98 7.04 -15.79 -37.72
N ASN A 99 6.81 -16.65 -38.72
CA ASN A 99 5.51 -17.30 -38.94
C ASN A 99 5.16 -18.30 -37.81
N ALA A 100 6.14 -19.02 -37.27
CA ALA A 100 5.93 -19.91 -36.12
C ALA A 100 5.48 -19.13 -34.87
N GLN A 101 6.12 -17.99 -34.57
CA GLN A 101 5.76 -17.17 -33.41
C GLN A 101 4.44 -16.42 -33.61
N LYS A 102 4.16 -15.94 -34.83
CA LYS A 102 2.88 -15.34 -35.20
C LYS A 102 1.72 -16.32 -34.97
N ASN A 103 1.85 -17.57 -35.40
CA ASN A 103 0.81 -18.59 -35.20
C ASN A 103 0.60 -18.95 -33.72
N ARG A 104 1.69 -19.00 -32.93
CA ARG A 104 1.62 -19.25 -31.48
C ARG A 104 0.88 -18.13 -30.73
N ILE A 105 1.07 -16.88 -31.15
CA ILE A 105 0.45 -15.70 -30.52
C ILE A 105 -1.02 -15.55 -30.94
N LEU A 106 -1.35 -15.87 -32.20
CA LEU A 106 -2.72 -15.77 -32.74
C LEU A 106 -3.61 -16.96 -32.35
N ASN A 107 -3.02 -18.14 -32.05
CA ASN A 107 -3.77 -19.36 -31.78
C ASN A 107 -3.19 -20.16 -30.59
N PRO A 108 -3.34 -19.68 -29.34
CA PRO A 108 -2.72 -20.27 -28.16
C PRO A 108 -3.25 -21.67 -27.76
N ASN A 109 -4.24 -22.22 -28.45
CA ASN A 109 -4.96 -23.45 -28.06
C ASN A 109 -4.70 -24.67 -28.97
N ASN A 110 -3.79 -24.60 -29.95
CA ASN A 110 -3.46 -25.75 -30.80
C ASN A 110 -2.02 -26.21 -30.51
N TYR A 111 -1.89 -27.23 -29.65
CA TYR A 111 -0.69 -28.06 -29.47
C TYR A 111 -0.71 -29.22 -30.46
#